data_AF-A0A0P4UHX1-F1
#
_entry.id   AF-A0A0P4UHX1-F1
#
_cell.length_a   1.000
_cell.length_b   1.000
_cell.length_c   1.000
_cell.angle_alpha   90.00
_cell.angle_beta   90.00
_cell.angle_gamma   90.00
#
_symmetry.space_group_name_H-M   'P 1'
#
loop_
_entity.id
_entity.type
_entity.pdbx_description
1 polymer ?
#
loop_
_entity_poly.entity_id
_entity_poly.type
_entity_poly.pdbx_seq_one_letter_code
_entity_poly.pdbx_strand_id
1 'polypeptide(L)'
;MQIDWDLNPSRFDRAELGKLQTQLAAAQTPKQRIDLYAESGLWYDAISQARKSPQNQSAVLELLDSLASSEAQALREWRDRLIEIKKLEQQRQR
;
A
#
# COMPACT_ATOMS: atom_id res chain seq x y z
N MET A 1 -0.49 10.83 -29.44
CA MET A 1 -1.21 10.74 -28.16
C MET A 1 -0.33 9.90 -27.25
N GLN A 2 0.49 10.54 -26.43
CA GLN A 2 1.46 9.87 -25.57
C GLN A 2 0.76 9.62 -24.24
N ILE A 3 0.47 8.35 -23.94
CA ILE A 3 -0.06 7.96 -22.63
C ILE A 3 1.14 8.00 -21.69
N ASP A 4 1.21 9.06 -20.90
CA ASP A 4 2.20 9.20 -19.84
C ASP A 4 1.86 8.20 -18.74
N TRP A 5 2.68 7.15 -18.61
CA TRP A 5 2.57 6.15 -17.54
C TRP A 5 3.28 6.60 -16.27
N ASP A 6 3.31 7.90 -15.99
CA ASP A 6 4.00 8.53 -14.85
C ASP A 6 3.33 8.25 -13.48
N LEU A 7 2.65 7.11 -13.35
CA LEU A 7 2.13 6.58 -12.10
C LEU A 7 3.15 5.65 -11.43
N ASN A 8 4.36 6.15 -11.18
CA ASN A 8 5.06 5.76 -9.97
C ASN A 8 6.04 6.85 -9.52
N PRO A 9 5.56 8.02 -9.07
CA PRO A 9 6.40 8.87 -8.26
C PRO A 9 6.80 8.02 -7.06
N SER A 10 8.11 7.86 -6.82
CA SER A 10 8.66 7.18 -5.65
C SER A 10 7.71 7.37 -4.47
N ARG A 11 7.04 6.28 -4.04
CA ARG A 11 5.85 6.29 -3.16
C ARG A 11 6.03 7.10 -1.87
N PHE A 12 7.26 7.44 -1.54
CA PHE A 12 7.63 8.35 -0.46
C PHE A 12 8.38 9.56 -1.00
N ASP A 13 7.90 10.74 -0.62
CA ASP A 13 8.74 11.93 -0.60
C ASP A 13 9.92 11.72 0.39
N ARG A 14 11.07 12.34 0.14
CA ARG A 14 12.27 12.24 1.02
C ARG A 14 11.95 12.65 2.45
N ALA A 15 11.02 13.60 2.63
CA ALA A 15 10.54 14.02 3.95
C ALA A 15 9.83 12.89 4.70
N GLU A 16 8.96 12.14 4.03
CA GLU A 16 8.22 11.01 4.63
C GLU A 16 9.17 9.85 4.99
N LEU A 17 10.18 9.59 4.14
CA LEU A 17 11.24 8.62 4.45
C LEU A 17 12.05 9.00 5.70
N GLY A 18 12.43 10.28 5.85
CA GLY A 18 13.17 10.75 7.02
C GLY A 18 12.37 10.64 8.31
N LYS A 19 11.06 10.95 8.24
CA LYS A 19 10.13 10.81 9.37
C LYS A 19 9.98 9.34 9.78
N LEU A 20 9.77 8.45 8.82
CA LEU A 20 9.66 7.01 9.07
C LEU A 20 10.94 6.44 9.70
N GLN A 21 12.12 6.83 9.20
CA GLN A 21 13.40 6.39 9.78
C GLN A 21 13.54 6.82 11.24
N THR A 22 13.14 8.06 11.57
CA THR A 22 13.17 8.57 12.94
C THR A 22 12.23 7.79 13.85
N GLN A 23 11.01 7.48 13.37
CA GLN A 23 10.03 6.70 14.12
C GLN A 23 10.48 5.24 14.32
N LEU A 24 11.07 4.62 13.29
CA LEU A 24 11.62 3.26 13.38
C LEU A 24 12.81 3.18 14.35
N ALA A 25 13.65 4.22 14.40
CA ALA A 25 14.76 4.31 15.36
C ALA A 25 14.24 4.44 16.81
N ALA A 26 13.12 5.13 17.00
CA ALA A 26 12.47 5.27 18.30
C ALA A 26 11.64 4.03 18.72
N ALA A 27 11.31 3.13 17.79
CA ALA A 27 10.47 1.96 18.06
C ALA A 27 11.20 0.90 18.89
N GLN A 28 10.74 0.72 20.13
CA GLN A 28 11.38 -0.17 21.11
C GLN A 28 10.90 -1.62 21.00
N THR A 29 9.68 -1.82 20.49
CA THR A 29 9.07 -3.16 20.39
C THR A 29 8.97 -3.64 18.93
N PRO A 30 9.04 -4.96 18.69
CA PRO A 30 8.78 -5.52 17.37
C PRO A 30 7.41 -5.14 16.81
N LYS A 31 6.38 -5.07 17.67
CA LYS A 31 5.02 -4.67 17.29
C LYS A 31 4.98 -3.24 16.74
N GLN A 32 5.58 -2.28 17.44
CA GLN A 32 5.66 -0.89 16.97
C GLN A 32 6.33 -0.78 15.59
N ARG A 33 7.38 -1.58 15.33
CA ARG A 33 8.01 -1.58 14.01
C ARG A 33 7.10 -2.14 12.93
N ILE A 34 6.37 -3.21 13.21
CA ILE A 34 5.39 -3.81 12.30
C ILE A 34 4.30 -2.81 11.95
N ASP A 35 3.74 -2.14 12.95
CA ASP A 35 2.68 -1.14 12.78
C ASP A 35 3.17 0.04 11.94
N LEU A 36 4.38 0.56 12.21
CA LEU A 36 4.99 1.64 11.42
C LEU A 36 5.19 1.28 9.95
N TYR A 37 5.64 0.05 9.66
CA TYR A 37 5.79 -0.40 8.27
C TYR A 37 4.42 -0.53 7.58
N ALA A 38 3.41 -1.05 8.27
CA ALA A 38 2.06 -1.21 7.73
C ALA A 38 1.40 0.15 7.43
N GLU A 39 1.45 1.08 8.39
CA GLU A 39 0.89 2.44 8.25
C GLU A 39 1.56 3.23 7.12
N SER A 40 2.84 2.99 6.88
CA SER A 40 3.58 3.60 5.78
C SER A 40 3.27 2.97 4.41
N GLY A 41 2.51 1.87 4.37
CA GLY A 41 2.24 1.11 3.14
C GLY A 41 3.39 0.20 2.70
N LEU A 42 4.39 -0.02 3.56
CA LEU A 42 5.48 -0.99 3.40
C LEU A 42 5.04 -2.37 3.91
N TRP A 43 3.93 -2.87 3.36
CA TRP A 43 3.27 -4.08 3.83
C TRP A 43 4.17 -5.32 3.83
N TYR A 44 5.07 -5.44 2.84
CA TYR A 44 6.02 -6.56 2.77
C TYR A 44 7.05 -6.51 3.91
N ASP A 45 7.53 -5.32 4.28
CA ASP A 45 8.45 -5.15 5.42
C ASP A 45 7.74 -5.45 6.73
N ALA A 46 6.47 -5.01 6.89
CA ALA A 46 5.63 -5.30 8.05
C ALA A 46 5.46 -6.81 8.25
N ILE A 47 5.09 -7.54 7.19
CA ILE A 47 4.93 -9.00 7.20
C ILE A 47 6.26 -9.69 7.49
N SER A 48 7.36 -9.23 6.90
CA SER A 48 8.69 -9.79 7.15
C SER A 48 9.09 -9.69 8.63
N GLN A 49 8.77 -8.56 9.28
CA GLN A 49 9.04 -8.33 10.69
C GLN A 49 8.13 -9.16 11.59
N ALA A 50 6.84 -9.24 11.25
CA ALA A 50 5.89 -10.05 11.99
C ALA A 50 6.30 -11.54 11.98
N ARG A 51 6.78 -12.06 10.84
CA ARG A 51 7.23 -13.44 10.69
C ARG A 51 8.48 -13.81 11.50
N LYS A 52 9.23 -12.84 12.06
CA LYS A 52 10.44 -13.13 12.86
C LYS A 52 10.13 -13.82 14.19
N SER A 53 8.89 -13.71 14.68
CA SER A 53 8.46 -14.41 15.89
C SER A 53 7.25 -15.30 15.57
N PRO A 54 7.30 -16.62 15.88
CA PRO A 54 6.17 -17.51 15.71
C PRO A 54 4.93 -17.08 16.50
N GLN A 55 5.12 -16.33 17.60
CA GLN A 55 4.05 -15.81 18.45
C GLN A 55 3.19 -14.73 17.76
N ASN A 56 3.66 -14.18 16.64
CA ASN A 56 2.98 -13.12 15.89
C ASN A 56 2.13 -13.67 14.74
N GLN A 57 1.81 -14.97 14.73
CA GLN A 57 1.07 -15.59 13.62
C GLN A 57 -0.29 -14.93 13.36
N SER A 58 -1.02 -14.51 14.41
CA SER A 58 -2.27 -13.76 14.26
C SER A 58 -2.05 -12.40 13.59
N ALA A 59 -1.03 -11.66 14.02
CA ALA A 59 -0.68 -10.35 13.44
C ALA A 59 -0.28 -10.48 11.96
N VAL A 60 0.39 -11.56 11.56
CA VAL A 60 0.69 -11.84 10.14
C VAL A 60 -0.60 -12.02 9.33
N LEU A 61 -1.58 -12.76 9.87
CA LEU A 61 -2.86 -12.98 9.18
C LEU A 61 -3.67 -11.69 9.06
N GLU A 62 -3.71 -10.87 10.11
CA GLU A 62 -4.37 -9.55 10.10
C GLU A 62 -3.76 -8.60 9.06
N LEU A 63 -2.42 -8.60 8.93
CA LEU A 63 -1.71 -7.80 7.92
C LEU A 63 -2.01 -8.29 6.50
N LEU A 64 -2.07 -9.60 6.29
CA LEU A 64 -2.40 -10.19 4.99
C LEU A 64 -3.85 -9.87 4.57
N ASP A 65 -4.79 -9.93 5.52
CA ASP A 65 -6.19 -9.59 5.27
C ASP A 65 -6.37 -8.09 4.96
N SER A 66 -5.67 -7.23 5.70
CA SER A 66 -5.64 -5.79 5.47
C SER A 66 -5.04 -5.43 4.10
N LEU A 67 -3.95 -6.11 3.71
CA LEU A 67 -3.33 -5.95 2.39
C LEU A 67 -4.28 -6.39 1.27
N ALA A 68 -4.88 -7.57 1.39
CA ALA A 68 -5.82 -8.09 0.41
C ALA A 68 -7.04 -7.16 0.24
N SER A 69 -7.54 -6.60 1.34
CA SER A 69 -8.64 -5.62 1.32
C SER A 69 -8.24 -4.32 0.63
N SER A 70 -7.04 -3.80 0.92
CA SER A 70 -6.51 -2.59 0.28
C SER A 70 -6.31 -2.78 -1.23
N GLU A 71 -5.79 -3.93 -1.66
CA GLU A 71 -5.58 -4.22 -3.08
C GLU A 71 -6.91 -4.44 -3.82
N ALA A 72 -7.85 -5.14 -3.20
CA ALA A 72 -9.18 -5.35 -3.77
C ALA A 72 -9.94 -4.03 -3.98
N GLN A 73 -9.79 -3.07 -3.06
CA GLN A 73 -10.39 -1.74 -3.20
C GLN A 73 -9.78 -0.96 -4.37
N ALA A 74 -8.44 -0.91 -4.45
CA ALA A 74 -7.75 -0.22 -5.54
C ALA A 74 -8.10 -0.81 -6.92
N LEU A 75 -8.23 -2.14 -7.01
CA LEU A 75 -8.64 -2.82 -8.23
C LEU A 75 -10.09 -2.48 -8.64
N ARG A 76 -11.01 -2.37 -7.67
CA ARG A 76 -12.39 -1.94 -7.95
C ARG A 76 -12.44 -0.51 -8.47
N GLU A 77 -11.74 0.41 -7.83
CA GLU A 77 -11.68 1.80 -8.26
C GLU A 77 -11.11 1.95 -9.66
N TRP A 78 -10.05 1.20 -9.97
CA TRP A 78 -9.45 1.20 -11.29
C TRP A 78 -10.40 0.62 -12.36
N ARG A 79 -11.08 -0.49 -12.05
CA ARG A 79 -12.11 -1.07 -12.92
C ARG A 79 -13.24 -0.07 -13.20
N ASP A 80 -13.72 0.63 -12.17
CA ASP A 80 -14.84 1.55 -12.30
C ASP A 80 -14.46 2.76 -13.17
N ARG A 81 -13.23 3.28 -13.03
CA ARG A 81 -12.68 4.31 -13.94
C ARG A 81 -12.60 3.84 -15.39
N LEU A 82 -12.18 2.60 -15.64
CA LEU A 82 -12.16 2.06 -17.00
C LEU A 82 -13.55 1.97 -17.62
N ILE A 83 -14.56 1.59 -16.83
CA ILE A 83 -15.95 1.56 -17.28
C ILE A 83 -16.42 2.97 -17.66
N GLU A 84 -16.06 3.98 -16.86
CA GLU A 84 -16.38 5.38 -17.14
C GLU A 84 -15.72 5.89 -18.42
N ILE A 85 -14.42 5.64 -18.61
CA ILE A 85 -13.68 5.99 -19.83
C ILE A 85 -14.35 5.36 -21.06
N LYS A 86 -14.69 4.07 -20.98
CA LYS A 86 -15.37 3.36 -22.08
C LYS A 86 -16.73 3.97 -22.42
N LYS A 87 -17.51 4.41 -21.42
CA LYS A 87 -18.79 5.10 -21.64
C LYS A 87 -18.58 6.44 -22.35
N LEU A 88 -17.59 7.22 -21.93
CA LEU A 88 -17.25 8.51 -22.54
C LEU A 88 -16.80 8.34 -24.01
N GLU A 89 -16.00 7.32 -24.30
CA GLU A 89 -15.60 6.98 -25.68
C GLU A 89 -16.79 6.57 -26.55
N GLN A 90 -17.71 5.75 -26.02
CA GLN A 90 -18.93 5.37 -26.75
C GLN A 90 -19.86 6.55 -27.01
N GLN A 91 -19.93 7.52 -26.11
CA GLN A 91 -20.70 8.76 -26.31
C GLN A 91 -20.07 9.67 -27.36
N ARG A 92 -18.73 9.69 -27.48
CA ARG A 92 -18.00 10.49 -28.48
C ARG A 92 -18.07 9.93 -29.90
N GLN A 93 -18.35 8.64 -30.06
CA GLN A 93 -18.46 7.98 -31.36
C GLN A 93 -19.89 7.96 -31.94
N ARG A 94 -20.86 8.54 -31.22
CA ARG A 94 -22.23 8.78 -31.70
C ARG A 94 -22.41 10.25 -32.06
#